data_AF-C3N0W9-F1
#
_entry.id   AF-C3N0W9-F1
#
_cell.length_a   1.000
_cell.length_b   1.000
_cell.length_c   1.000
_cell.angle_alpha   90.00
_cell.angle_beta   90.00
_cell.angle_gamma   90.00
#
_symmetry.space_group_name_H-M   'P 1'
#
loop_
_entity.id
_entity.type
_entity.pdbx_description
1 polymer ?
#
loop_
_entity_poly.entity_id
_entity_poly.type
_entity_poly.pdbx_seq_one_letter_code
_entity_poly.pdbx_strand_id
1 'polypeptide(L)' 'MVNYSPHKTRLEVCGRKGIHPIFAPKYSPEVNMVEVVFKSLKDYMSNKIFYTIKDVKKLY' A
#
# COMPACT_ATOMS: atom_id res chain seq x y z
N MET A 1 -8.21 2.72 1.54
CA MET A 1 -7.87 1.32 1.19
C MET A 1 -8.21 1.11 -0.28
N VAL A 2 -7.39 0.36 -1.03
CA VAL A 2 -7.70 0.06 -2.44
C VAL A 2 -8.95 -0.82 -2.51
N ASN A 3 -9.83 -0.51 -3.46
CA ASN A 3 -11.06 -1.25 -3.73
C ASN A 3 -10.77 -2.54 -4.51
N TYR A 4 -10.03 -3.46 -3.88
CA TYR A 4 -9.61 -4.75 -4.43
C TYR A 4 -10.18 -5.91 -3.59
N SER A 5 -10.56 -7.01 -4.23
CA SER A 5 -11.46 -8.04 -3.66
C SER A 5 -11.00 -8.59 -2.29
N PRO A 6 -9.72 -8.98 -2.09
CA PRO A 6 -9.21 -9.44 -0.79
C PRO A 6 -9.32 -8.42 0.36
N HIS A 7 -9.35 -7.12 0.05
CA HIS A 7 -9.52 -6.08 1.06
C HIS A 7 -10.96 -5.98 1.57
N LYS A 8 -11.94 -6.39 0.76
CA LYS A 8 -13.36 -6.43 1.14
C LYS A 8 -13.68 -7.63 2.02
N THR A 9 -12.96 -8.74 1.86
CA THR A 9 -13.15 -9.95 2.68
C THR A 9 -12.71 -9.75 4.14
N ARG A 10 -12.02 -8.64 4.46
CA ARG A 10 -11.57 -8.32 5.82
C ARG A 10 -12.49 -7.38 6.59
N LEU A 11 -13.65 -7.02 6.04
CA LEU A 11 -14.61 -6.11 6.65
C LEU A 11 -15.08 -6.57 8.03
N GLU A 12 -15.29 -7.88 8.20
CA GLU A 12 -15.69 -8.46 9.49
C GLU A 12 -14.63 -8.23 10.57
N VAL A 13 -13.35 -8.42 10.23
CA VAL A 13 -12.23 -8.18 11.15
C VAL A 13 -12.11 -6.70 11.49
N CYS A 14 -12.33 -5.82 10.51
CA CYS A 14 -12.34 -4.37 10.74
C CYS A 14 -13.49 -3.98 11.68
N GLY A 15 -14.70 -4.52 11.47
CA GLY A 15 -15.87 -4.27 12.31
C GLY A 15 -15.64 -4.69 13.77
N ARG A 16 -15.08 -5.88 14.01
CA ARG A 16 -14.72 -6.36 15.36
C ARG A 16 -13.71 -5.45 16.08
N LYS A 17 -12.93 -4.66 15.34
CA LYS A 17 -11.93 -3.72 15.88
C LYS A 17 -12.42 -2.27 15.92
N GLY A 18 -13.69 -1.99 15.57
CA GLY A 18 -14.21 -0.63 15.47
C GLY A 18 -13.57 0.20 14.35
N ILE A 19 -12.98 -0.46 13.34
CA ILE A 19 -12.32 0.20 12.21
C ILE A 19 -13.32 0.27 11.06
N HIS A 20 -13.54 1.49 10.55
CA HIS A 20 -14.41 1.74 9.40
C HIS A 20 -13.56 2.03 8.15
N PRO A 21 -13.29 1.02 7.31
CA PRO A 21 -12.42 1.21 6.15
C PRO A 21 -13.11 2.06 5.08
N ILE A 22 -12.43 3.11 4.63
CA ILE A 22 -12.82 3.91 3.48
C ILE A 22 -12.15 3.33 2.24
N PHE A 23 -12.94 2.98 1.23
CA PHE A 23 -12.46 2.48 -0.05
C PHE A 23 -12.32 3.62 -1.04
N ALA A 24 -11.16 3.70 -1.69
CA ALA A 24 -10.98 4.60 -2.81
C ALA A 24 -11.91 4.20 -3.98
N PRO A 25 -12.34 5.16 -4.83
CA PRO A 25 -13.01 4.86 -6.09
C PRO A 25 -12.17 3.92 -6.97
N LYS A 26 -12.84 3.21 -7.88
CA LYS A 26 -12.19 2.24 -8.75
C LYS A 26 -11.23 2.97 -9.71
N TYR A 27 -10.02 2.46 -9.83
CA TYR A 27 -8.97 3.03 -10.70
C TYR A 27 -8.58 4.48 -10.39
N SER A 28 -8.71 4.90 -9.14
CA SER A 28 -8.30 6.23 -8.66
C SER A 28 -7.04 6.18 -7.80
N PRO A 29 -5.84 5.96 -8.37
CA PRO A 29 -4.59 6.01 -7.62
C PRO A 29 -4.32 7.39 -7.02
N GLU A 30 -4.80 8.47 -7.63
CA GLU A 30 -4.61 9.86 -7.22
C GLU A 30 -5.18 10.19 -5.83
N VAL A 31 -6.21 9.46 -5.39
CA VAL A 31 -6.81 9.63 -4.06
C VAL A 31 -6.28 8.61 -3.04
N ASN A 32 -5.35 7.74 -3.43
CA ASN A 32 -4.72 6.79 -2.54
C ASN A 32 -3.40 7.36 -2.00
N MET A 33 -3.40 7.84 -0.75
CA MET A 33 -2.19 8.41 -0.11
C MET A 33 -0.97 7.48 -0.13
N VAL A 34 -1.20 6.16 -0.17
CA VAL A 34 -0.13 5.17 -0.26
C VAL A 34 0.64 5.28 -1.59
N GLU A 35 -0.02 5.67 -2.69
CA GLU A 35 0.64 5.89 -3.99
C GLU A 35 1.62 7.06 -3.94
N VAL A 36 1.34 8.09 -3.14
CA VAL A 36 2.25 9.24 -2.95
C VAL A 36 3.55 8.78 -2.28
N VAL A 37 3.43 7.94 -1.26
CA VAL A 37 4.60 7.34 -0.58
C VAL A 37 5.36 6.45 -1.55
N PHE A 38 4.67 5.60 -2.31
CA PHE A 38 5.32 4.72 -3.29
C PHE A 38 6.01 5.47 -4.41
N LYS A 39 5.48 6.61 -4.87
CA LYS A 39 6.14 7.47 -5.86
C LYS A 39 7.49 7.95 -5.34
N SER A 40 7.51 8.47 -4.11
CA SER A 40 8.75 8.94 -3.47
C SER A 40 9.75 7.79 -3.26
N LEU A 41 9.26 6.61 -2.86
CA LEU A 41 10.08 5.42 -2.69
C LEU A 41 10.67 4.96 -4.03
N LYS A 42 9.88 4.98 -5.10
CA LYS A 42 10.32 4.60 -6.44
C LYS A 42 11.49 5.46 -6.90
N ASP A 43 11.43 6.77 -6.70
CA ASP A 43 12.50 7.70 -7.07
C ASP A 43 13.77 7.43 -6.25
N TYR A 44 13.64 7.09 -4.97
CA TYR A 44 14.78 6.69 -4.13
C TYR A 44 15.40 5.34 -4.57
N MET A 45 14.57 4.40 -5.02
CA MET A 45 15.01 3.07 -5.42
C MET A 45 15.55 2.99 -6.85
N SER A 46 15.22 3.95 -7.72
CA SER A 46 15.51 3.86 -9.17
C SER A 46 17.00 3.76 -9.51
N ASN A 47 17.88 4.20 -8.61
CA ASN A 47 19.33 4.18 -8.78
C ASN A 47 20.04 3.10 -7.94
N LYS A 48 19.31 2.10 -7.43
CA LYS A 48 19.84 1.06 -6.56
C LYS A 48 19.65 -0.32 -7.18
N ILE A 49 20.68 -1.16 -7.09
CA ILE A 49 20.61 -2.59 -7.44
C ILE A 49 20.58 -3.38 -6.13
N PHE A 50 19.58 -4.26 -6.00
CA PHE A 50 19.43 -5.14 -4.86
C PHE A 50 19.72 -6.57 -5.30
N TYR A 51 20.70 -7.23 -4.70
CA TYR A 51 21.09 -8.59 -5.06
C TYR A 51 20.35 -9.63 -4.22
N THR A 52 19.92 -9.24 -3.01
CA THR A 52 19.23 -10.11 -2.07
C THR A 52 18.04 -9.42 -1.43
N ILE A 53 17.11 -10.21 -0.90
CA ILE A 53 15.97 -9.70 -0.11
C ILE A 53 16.47 -8.93 1.13
N LYS A 54 17.64 -9.27 1.68
CA LYS A 54 18.23 -8.56 2.83
C LYS A 54 18.57 -7.11 2.49
N ASP A 55 18.96 -6.84 1.24
CA ASP A 55 19.31 -5.49 0.80
C ASP A 55 18.06 -4.59 0.74
N VAL A 56 16.92 -5.17 0.35
CA VAL A 56 15.62 -4.46 0.36
C VAL A 56 15.14 -4.21 1.79
N LYS A 57 15.30 -5.20 2.69
CA LYS A 57 14.87 -5.08 4.09
C LYS A 57 15.66 -4.05 4.91
N LYS A 58 16.91 -3.74 4.53
CA LYS A 58 17.75 -2.71 5.18
C LYS A 58 17.35 -1.27 4.83
N LEU A 59 16.41 -1.06 3.92
CA LEU A 59 15.93 0.27 3.55
C LEU A 59 15.04 0.92 4.63
N TYR A 60 14.74 0.19 5.70
CA TYR A 60 13.91 0.60 6.84
C TYR A 60 14.54 0.13 8.15
#